data_AF-A0A7V1W0M6-F1
#
_entry.id   AF-A0A7V1W0M6-F1
#
_cell.length_a   1.000
_cell.length_b   1.000
_cell.length_c   1.000
_cell.angle_alpha   90.00
_cell.angle_beta   90.00
_cell.angle_gamma   90.00
#
_symmetry.space_group_name_H-M   'P 1'
#
loop_
_entity.id
_entity.type
_entity.pdbx_description
1 polymer ?
#
loop_
_entity_poly.entity_id
_entity_poly.type
_entity_poly.pdbx_seq_one_letter_code
_entity_poly.pdbx_strand_id
1 'polypeptide(L)' 'MARDPVCGKEIDEAALRAEVGRTPHGAPVVDPEKGVRRFHDGKWYTFCSLDCRSKFIADPEKYIQAT' A
#
# COMPACT_ATOMS: atom_id res chain seq x y z
N MET A 1 2.14 -2.70 12.42
CA MET A 1 1.26 -3.60 11.67
C MET A 1 0.35 -2.72 10.84
N ALA A 2 0.69 -2.53 9.58
CA ALA A 2 -0.12 -1.72 8.70
C ALA A 2 -1.37 -2.51 8.30
N ARG A 3 -2.53 -1.85 8.32
CA ARG A 3 -3.81 -2.47 7.95
C ARG A 3 -4.31 -1.80 6.69
N ASP A 4 -4.85 -2.61 5.78
CA ASP A 4 -5.57 -2.11 4.63
C ASP A 4 -6.85 -1.37 5.11
N PRO A 5 -7.01 -0.07 4.84
CA PRO A 5 -8.19 0.68 5.26
C PRO A 5 -9.47 0.32 4.48
N VAL A 6 -9.35 -0.35 3.33
CA VAL A 6 -10.49 -0.75 2.48
C VAL A 6 -11.07 -2.10 2.89
N CYS A 7 -10.21 -3.09 3.14
CA CYS A 7 -10.65 -4.45 3.45
C CYS A 7 -10.33 -4.94 4.86
N GLY A 8 -9.54 -4.19 5.63
CA GLY A 8 -9.17 -4.54 7.01
C GLY A 8 -8.09 -5.62 7.13
N LYS A 9 -7.53 -6.12 6.02
CA LYS A 9 -6.46 -7.13 6.06
C LYS A 9 -5.20 -6.54 6.67
N GLU A 10 -4.56 -7.32 7.54
CA GLU A 10 -3.23 -7.03 8.03
C GLU A 10 -2.21 -7.22 6.91
N ILE A 11 -1.29 -6.27 6.81
CA ILE A 11 -0.24 -6.25 5.81
C ILE A 11 1.08 -6.42 6.54
N ASP A 12 1.86 -7.39 6.08
CA ASP A 12 3.23 -7.56 6.53
C ASP A 12 4.09 -6.43 5.94
N GLU A 13 4.39 -5.44 6.78
CA GLU A 13 5.15 -4.24 6.37
C GLU A 13 6.58 -4.57 5.94
N ALA A 14 7.14 -5.66 6.45
CA ALA A 14 8.48 -6.11 6.09
C ALA A 14 8.49 -6.66 4.66
N ALA A 15 7.53 -7.53 4.31
CA ALA A 15 7.36 -8.06 2.96
C ALA A 15 7.01 -6.96 1.95
N LEU A 16 6.19 -5.98 2.34
CA LEU A 16 5.86 -4.82 1.49
C LEU A 16 7.10 -3.99 1.12
N ARG A 17 8.05 -3.87 2.06
CA ARG A 17 9.28 -3.07 1.87
C ARG A 17 10.48 -3.88 1.40
N ALA A 18 10.32 -5.21 1.29
CA ALA A 18 11.39 -6.08 0.83
C ALA A 18 11.76 -5.75 -0.61
N GLU A 19 13.05 -5.52 -0.84
CA GLU A 19 13.61 -5.32 -2.18
C GLU A 19 13.65 -6.69 -2.89
N VAL A 20 12.88 -6.83 -3.98
CA VAL A 20 12.95 -8.01 -4.86
C VAL A 20 13.94 -7.85 -6.00
N GLY A 21 14.52 -6.66 -6.14
CA GLY A 21 15.56 -6.37 -7.12
C GLY A 21 15.88 -4.88 -7.18
N ARG A 22 16.76 -4.49 -8.11
CA ARG A 22 17.07 -3.08 -8.38
C ARG A 22 16.93 -2.78 -9.86
N THR A 23 16.49 -1.57 -10.18
CA THR A 23 16.48 -1.08 -11.57
C THR A 23 17.91 -0.81 -12.05
N PRO A 24 18.15 -0.66 -13.37
CA PRO A 24 19.49 -0.35 -13.91
C PRO A 24 20.14 0.91 -13.33
N HIS A 25 19.34 1.85 -12.81
CA HIS A 25 19.81 3.08 -12.19
C HIS A 25 19.82 3.01 -10.64
N GLY A 26 19.70 1.81 -10.08
CA GLY A 26 19.87 1.55 -8.65
C GLY A 26 18.64 1.77 -7.78
N ALA A 27 17.46 2.01 -8.35
CA ALA A 27 16.24 2.16 -7.55
C ALA A 27 15.74 0.80 -7.05
N PRO A 28 15.29 0.68 -5.79
CA PRO A 28 14.75 -0.56 -5.25
C PRO A 28 13.43 -0.92 -5.93
N VAL A 29 13.30 -2.18 -6.34
CA VAL A 29 12.06 -2.77 -6.82
C VAL A 29 11.44 -3.53 -5.66
N VAL A 30 10.17 -3.24 -5.37
CA VAL A 30 9.36 -3.98 -4.40
C VAL A 30 8.32 -4.80 -5.13
N ASP A 31 7.85 -5.87 -4.50
CA ASP A 31 6.83 -6.74 -5.08
C ASP A 31 5.42 -6.12 -4.90
N PRO A 32 4.70 -5.81 -5.99
CA PRO A 32 3.37 -5.21 -5.91
C PRO A 32 2.28 -6.20 -5.43
N GLU A 33 2.54 -7.51 -5.43
CA GLU A 33 1.63 -8.53 -4.92
C GLU A 33 1.74 -8.69 -3.39
N LYS A 34 2.91 -8.38 -2.80
CA LYS A 34 3.10 -8.28 -1.34
C LYS A 34 2.47 -7.03 -0.73
N GLY A 35 2.03 -6.11 -1.59
CA GLY A 35 1.17 -4.99 -1.23
C GLY A 35 1.59 -3.73 -1.97
N VAL A 36 0.73 -2.71 -1.88
CA VAL A 36 0.95 -1.43 -2.55
C VAL A 36 0.77 -0.29 -1.57
N ARG A 37 1.48 0.81 -1.82
CA ARG A 37 1.39 2.02 -0.99
C ARG A 37 0.96 3.22 -1.80
N ARG A 38 0.16 4.10 -1.19
CA ARG A 38 -0.25 5.37 -1.76
C ARG A 38 -0.09 6.47 -0.73
N PHE A 39 0.52 7.57 -1.14
CA PHE A 39 0.52 8.79 -0.35
C PHE A 39 -0.78 9.56 -0.59
N HIS A 40 -1.43 9.98 0.48
CA HIS A 40 -2.64 10.79 0.46
C HIS A 40 -2.69 11.64 1.73
N ASP A 41 -3.01 12.93 1.60
CA ASP A 41 -3.16 13.87 2.71
C ASP A 41 -2.02 13.83 3.76
N GLY A 42 -0.76 13.87 3.31
CA GLY A 42 0.39 13.85 4.22
C GLY A 42 0.74 12.48 4.82
N LYS A 43 -0.04 11.43 4.53
CA LYS A 43 0.11 10.09 5.13
C LYS A 43 0.34 9.02 4.07
N TRP A 44 1.12 7.99 4.42
CA TRP A 44 1.28 6.79 3.62
C TRP A 44 0.23 5.76 4.03
N TYR A 45 -0.60 5.35 3.07
CA TYR A 45 -1.54 4.25 3.21
C TYR A 45 -1.01 3.03 2.48
N THR A 46 -1.22 1.86 3.07
CA THR A 46 -0.81 0.56 2.54
C THR A 46 -2.03 -0.29 2.25
N PHE A 47 -2.00 -1.04 1.17
CA PHE A 47 -3.10 -1.88 0.70
C PHE A 47 -2.58 -3.26 0.37
N CYS A 48 -3.40 -4.29 0.61
CA CYS A 48 -3.03 -5.67 0.31
C CYS A 48 -2.95 -5.94 -1.20
N SER A 49 -3.59 -5.11 -2.02
CA SER A 49 -3.70 -5.30 -3.46
C SER A 49 -3.96 -4.00 -4.20
N LEU A 50 -3.68 -3.99 -5.52
CA LEU A 50 -4.00 -2.87 -6.41
C LEU A 50 -5.49 -2.51 -6.41
N ASP A 51 -6.39 -3.50 -6.30
CA ASP A 51 -7.84 -3.27 -6.27
C ASP A 51 -8.27 -2.42 -5.04
N CYS A 52 -7.76 -2.76 -3.85
CA CYS A 52 -8.02 -1.99 -2.63
C CYS A 52 -7.46 -0.57 -2.75
N ARG A 53 -6.25 -0.42 -3.29
CA ARG A 53 -5.69 0.90 -3.58
C ARG A 53 -6.57 1.70 -4.55
N SER A 54 -7.08 1.08 -5.61
CA SER A 54 -7.96 1.75 -6.59
C SER A 54 -9.27 2.21 -5.95
N LYS A 55 -9.89 1.39 -5.11
CA LYS A 55 -11.09 1.76 -4.33
C LYS A 55 -10.81 2.95 -3.40
N PHE A 56 -9.67 2.94 -2.71
CA PHE A 56 -9.25 4.05 -1.87
C PHE A 56 -9.01 5.33 -2.68
N ILE A 57 -8.40 5.25 -3.86
CA ILE A 57 -8.18 6.43 -4.72
C ILE A 57 -9.51 6.99 -5.24
N ALA A 58 -10.50 6.13 -5.50
CA ALA A 58 -11.82 6.55 -5.98
C ALA A 58 -12.60 7.33 -4.91
N ASP A 59 -12.51 6.92 -3.63
CA ASP A 59 -13.21 7.58 -2.54
C ASP A 59 -12.42 7.47 -1.21
N PRO A 60 -11.36 8.27 -1.03
CA PRO A 60 -10.46 8.12 0.12
C PRO A 60 -11.13 8.51 1.44
N GLU A 61 -11.99 9.53 1.43
CA GLU A 61 -12.66 10.05 2.64
C GLU A 61 -13.47 8.95 3.34
N LYS A 62 -14.19 8.11 2.58
CA LYS A 62 -14.95 6.97 3.11
C LYS A 62 -14.10 5.97 3.89
N TYR A 63 -12.84 5.75 3.49
CA TYR A 63 -11.95 4.77 4.12
C TYR A 63 -11.06 5.39 5.20
N ILE A 64 -10.79 6.70 5.13
CA ILE A 64 -9.99 7.43 6.12
C ILE A 64 -10.83 7.76 7.37
N GLN A 65 -12.12 8.04 7.21
CA GLN A 65 -13.04 8.32 8.33
C GLN A 65 -13.41 7.07 9.16
N ALA A 66 -13.13 5.87 8.66
CA ALA A 66 -13.46 4.61 9.32
C ALA A 66 -12.36 4.09 10.27
N THR A 67 -11.34 4.90 10.59
CA THR A 67 -10.26 4.50 11.50
C THR A 67 -10.33 5.13 12.88
#